data_AF-A0A920RB47-F1
#
_entry.id   AF-A0A920RB47-F1
#
_cell.length_a   1.000
_cell.length_b   1.000
_cell.length_c   1.000
_cell.angle_alpha   90.00
_cell.angle_beta   90.00
_cell.angle_gamma   90.00
#
_symmetry.space_group_name_H-M   'P 1'
#
loop_
_entity.id
_entity.type
_entity.pdbx_description
1 polymer ?
#
loop_
_entity_poly.entity_id
_entity_poly.type
_entity_poly.pdbx_seq_one_letter_code
_entity_poly.pdbx_strand_id
1 'polypeptide(L)'
;MLGLVWALGYPTVRAVVGHDFGSSVAGCCALIRPDIFRSVVMMSAPFTGAPAFVNDEGNKDPRLPSTPATKGKDIHAALAELTPPRKHYQWYYSTPDANPNMWRSPDGVHAFLRAYYHHKSADWELNQPFELNAWRAEDLAQLPRYYIMDLNKGMAETVAPEMPSARHIESCRWLTENELSHYSRIYEATGFQGGLQWYRCVTRGDNARDLRVFSRQTINVPSCFISGRQDWGVFQKPGDFAKMQHDTCTDLRGCHLVEEAGHWVQQEQPDAVAAHLIEFLNSTA
;
A
#
# COMPACT_ATOMS: atom_id res chain seq x y z
N MET A 1 -10.62 -14.26 -4.56
CA MET A 1 -11.82 -13.86 -3.78
C MET A 1 -13.07 -14.65 -4.15
N LEU A 2 -13.58 -14.59 -5.39
CA LEU A 2 -14.81 -15.33 -5.77
C LEU A 2 -14.78 -16.83 -5.43
N GLY A 3 -13.66 -17.51 -5.71
CA GLY A 3 -13.50 -18.92 -5.34
C GLY A 3 -13.64 -19.19 -3.84
N LEU A 4 -13.16 -18.28 -2.98
CA LEU A 4 -13.32 -18.39 -1.52
C LEU A 4 -14.78 -18.16 -1.10
N VAL A 5 -15.44 -17.14 -1.66
CA VAL A 5 -16.85 -16.82 -1.38
C VAL A 5 -17.74 -18.02 -1.71
N TRP A 6 -17.55 -18.61 -2.89
CA TRP A 6 -18.28 -19.81 -3.29
C TRP A 6 -17.93 -21.04 -2.46
N ALA A 7 -16.65 -21.25 -2.11
CA ALA A 7 -16.25 -22.38 -1.27
C ALA A 7 -16.87 -22.32 0.14
N LEU A 8 -17.13 -21.12 0.65
CA LEU A 8 -17.83 -20.90 1.93
C LEU A 8 -19.36 -20.97 1.81
N GLY A 9 -19.91 -21.18 0.60
CA GLY A 9 -21.35 -21.33 0.37
C GLY A 9 -22.13 -20.02 0.37
N TYR A 10 -21.46 -18.86 0.29
CA TYR A 10 -22.13 -17.56 0.28
C TYR A 10 -22.44 -17.10 -1.16
N PRO A 11 -23.67 -16.65 -1.45
CA PRO A 11 -24.01 -16.10 -2.76
C PRO A 11 -23.54 -14.64 -2.93
N THR A 12 -23.43 -13.91 -1.82
CA THR A 12 -22.99 -12.53 -1.74
C THR A 12 -22.18 -12.33 -0.46
N VAL A 13 -21.34 -11.29 -0.44
CA VAL A 13 -20.60 -10.84 0.74
C VAL A 13 -21.08 -9.45 1.10
N ARG A 14 -21.39 -9.29 2.39
CA ARG A 14 -21.85 -8.02 2.93
C ARG A 14 -20.85 -6.88 2.67
N ALA A 15 -19.58 -7.10 3.01
CA ALA A 15 -18.49 -6.16 2.77
C ALA A 15 -17.19 -6.91 2.48
N VAL A 16 -16.35 -6.34 1.62
CA VAL A 16 -14.94 -6.75 1.48
C VAL A 16 -14.04 -5.65 2.03
N VAL A 17 -13.16 -6.02 2.97
CA VAL A 17 -12.22 -5.11 3.63
C VAL A 17 -10.81 -5.48 3.23
N GLY A 18 -10.01 -4.50 2.81
CA GLY A 18 -8.65 -4.75 2.35
C GLY A 18 -7.67 -3.66 2.78
N HIS A 19 -6.51 -4.07 3.29
CA HIS A 19 -5.41 -3.20 3.73
C HIS A 19 -4.20 -3.32 2.81
N ASP A 20 -3.52 -2.21 2.53
CA ASP A 20 -2.35 -2.11 1.64
C ASP A 20 -2.63 -2.74 0.25
N PHE A 21 -1.90 -3.77 -0.21
CA PHE A 21 -2.24 -4.49 -1.45
C PHE A 21 -3.66 -5.08 -1.42
N GLY A 22 -4.15 -5.46 -0.24
CA GLY A 22 -5.52 -5.91 -0.04
C GLY A 22 -6.55 -4.84 -0.40
N SER A 23 -6.23 -3.55 -0.24
CA SER A 23 -7.11 -2.45 -0.63
C SER A 23 -7.37 -2.45 -2.15
N SER A 24 -6.32 -2.66 -2.95
CA SER A 24 -6.45 -2.79 -4.40
C SER A 24 -7.27 -4.02 -4.80
N VAL A 25 -7.10 -5.13 -4.09
CA VAL A 25 -7.91 -6.36 -4.31
C VAL A 25 -9.38 -6.12 -3.96
N ALA A 26 -9.67 -5.48 -2.82
CA ALA A 26 -11.02 -5.15 -2.37
C ALA A 26 -11.72 -4.18 -3.34
N GLY A 27 -11.01 -3.13 -3.78
CA GLY A 27 -11.49 -2.19 -4.80
C GLY A 27 -11.82 -2.89 -6.11
N CYS A 28 -10.95 -3.78 -6.60
CA CYS A 28 -11.23 -4.58 -7.80
C CYS A 28 -12.43 -5.51 -7.62
N CYS A 29 -12.62 -6.10 -6.43
CA CYS A 29 -13.77 -6.96 -6.14
C CYS A 29 -15.09 -6.18 -6.27
N ALA A 30 -15.17 -5.01 -5.65
CA ALA A 30 -16.36 -4.15 -5.68
C ALA A 30 -16.61 -3.53 -7.06
N LEU A 31 -15.54 -3.19 -7.79
CA LEU A 31 -15.63 -2.67 -9.15
C LEU A 31 -16.18 -3.73 -10.13
N ILE A 32 -15.64 -4.95 -10.07
CA ILE A 32 -15.91 -5.99 -11.08
C ILE A 32 -17.18 -6.78 -10.76
N ARG A 33 -17.47 -7.03 -9.47
CA ARG A 33 -18.62 -7.83 -9.01
C ARG A 33 -19.42 -7.13 -7.91
N PRO A 34 -20.00 -5.94 -8.18
CA PRO A 34 -20.85 -5.23 -7.22
C PRO A 34 -22.12 -6.01 -6.86
N ASP A 35 -22.50 -6.99 -7.68
CA ASP A 35 -23.59 -7.93 -7.40
C ASP A 35 -23.25 -8.92 -6.28
N ILE A 36 -21.97 -9.28 -6.10
CA ILE A 36 -21.48 -10.16 -5.03
C ILE A 36 -20.99 -9.34 -3.83
N PHE A 37 -20.13 -8.36 -4.05
CA PHE A 37 -19.52 -7.56 -2.99
C PHE A 37 -20.34 -6.30 -2.75
N ARG A 38 -21.21 -6.34 -1.74
CA ARG A 38 -22.26 -5.34 -1.54
C ARG A 38 -21.79 -4.02 -0.93
N SER A 39 -20.58 -4.00 -0.37
CA SER A 39 -19.88 -2.79 0.06
C SER A 39 -18.38 -3.06 0.17
N VAL A 40 -17.58 -2.01 0.27
CA VAL A 40 -16.11 -2.12 0.31
C VAL A 40 -15.48 -1.17 1.32
N VAL A 41 -14.47 -1.65 2.04
CA VAL A 41 -13.59 -0.80 2.85
C VAL A 41 -12.16 -0.95 2.36
N MET A 42 -11.57 0.18 2.00
CA MET A 42 -10.19 0.29 1.52
C MET A 42 -9.34 0.90 2.61
N MET A 43 -8.21 0.28 2.94
CA MET A 43 -7.37 0.73 4.05
C MET A 43 -5.93 1.01 3.63
N SER A 44 -5.37 2.09 4.16
CA SER A 44 -4.02 2.63 3.92
C SER A 44 -3.72 3.09 2.49
N ALA A 45 -4.03 2.29 1.47
CA ALA A 45 -3.74 2.58 0.07
C ALA A 45 -5.02 2.99 -0.68
N PRO A 46 -5.15 4.24 -1.16
CA PRO A 46 -6.27 4.65 -2.00
C PRO A 46 -6.37 3.83 -3.29
N PHE A 47 -7.58 3.44 -3.69
CA PHE A 47 -7.82 2.76 -4.95
C PHE A 47 -8.37 3.74 -5.99
N THR A 48 -7.66 3.91 -7.10
CA THR A 48 -8.01 4.93 -8.12
C THR A 48 -8.74 4.38 -9.34
N GLY A 49 -9.40 3.23 -9.19
CA GLY A 49 -10.10 2.54 -10.27
C GLY A 49 -9.19 1.69 -11.16
N ALA A 50 -9.78 1.12 -12.21
CA ALA A 50 -9.06 0.34 -13.20
C ALA A 50 -8.14 1.22 -14.06
N PRO A 51 -7.03 0.67 -14.60
CA PRO A 51 -6.13 1.41 -15.48
C PRO A 51 -6.84 1.94 -16.73
N ALA A 52 -6.53 3.18 -17.12
CA ALA A 52 -7.10 3.83 -18.30
C ALA A 52 -6.56 3.27 -19.63
N PHE A 53 -7.31 3.46 -20.71
CA PHE A 53 -6.78 3.33 -22.07
C PHE A 53 -5.93 4.56 -22.41
N VAL A 54 -4.77 4.34 -23.03
CA VAL A 54 -3.72 5.35 -23.31
C VAL A 54 -4.19 6.52 -24.21
N ASN A 55 -5.39 6.42 -24.80
CA ASN A 55 -5.92 7.40 -25.77
C ASN A 55 -6.99 8.34 -25.22
N ASP A 56 -7.26 8.31 -23.90
CA ASP A 56 -8.09 9.34 -23.28
C ASP A 56 -7.25 10.61 -23.12
N GLU A 57 -7.41 11.53 -24.07
CA GLU A 57 -6.79 12.86 -24.06
C GLU A 57 -7.01 13.57 -22.71
N GLY A 58 -6.04 13.41 -21.81
CA GLY A 58 -6.07 14.02 -20.48
C GLY A 58 -5.37 13.23 -19.38
N ASN A 59 -5.24 11.90 -19.48
CA ASN A 59 -4.66 11.10 -18.40
C ASN A 59 -3.44 10.28 -18.86
N LYS A 60 -2.28 10.96 -18.94
CA LYS A 60 -0.99 10.28 -18.99
C LYS A 60 -0.72 9.73 -17.60
N ASP A 61 -1.18 8.52 -17.29
CA ASP A 61 -0.71 7.82 -16.08
C ASP A 61 0.81 7.62 -16.24
N PRO A 62 1.66 8.34 -15.50
CA PRO A 62 3.11 8.29 -15.67
C PRO A 62 3.72 6.97 -15.17
N ARG A 63 2.89 6.06 -14.64
CA ARG A 63 3.28 4.77 -14.05
C ARG A 63 3.16 3.60 -15.03
N LEU A 64 2.48 3.77 -16.17
CA LEU A 64 2.46 2.76 -17.22
C LEU A 64 3.76 2.83 -18.02
N PRO A 65 4.35 1.68 -18.43
CA PRO A 65 5.45 1.69 -19.38
C PRO A 65 5.01 2.49 -20.61
N SER A 66 5.72 3.59 -20.87
CA SER A 66 5.44 4.43 -22.02
C SER A 66 5.70 3.62 -23.29
N THR A 67 4.67 3.39 -24.09
CA THR A 67 4.90 3.38 -25.55
C THR A 67 5.53 4.72 -25.92
N PRO A 68 6.53 4.75 -26.82
CA PRO A 68 7.53 5.80 -26.86
C PRO A 68 6.94 7.15 -27.32
N ALA A 69 6.50 7.99 -26.38
CA ALA A 69 6.29 9.43 -26.57
C ALA A 69 5.95 10.18 -25.25
N THR A 70 6.90 10.27 -24.30
CA THR A 70 6.93 11.39 -23.34
C THR A 70 8.34 11.95 -23.26
N LYS A 71 8.50 13.24 -23.62
CA LYS A 71 9.77 14.00 -23.62
C LYS A 71 10.22 14.37 -22.18
N GLY A 72 10.33 13.39 -21.29
CA GLY A 72 10.85 13.56 -19.93
C GLY A 72 11.81 12.44 -19.57
N LYS A 73 12.73 12.69 -18.63
CA LYS A 73 13.55 11.60 -18.07
C LYS A 73 12.64 10.59 -17.37
N ASP A 74 12.94 9.31 -17.53
CA ASP A 74 12.35 8.24 -16.72
C ASP A 74 12.53 8.55 -15.22
N ILE A 75 11.51 8.30 -14.40
CA ILE A 75 11.52 8.68 -12.98
C ILE A 75 12.65 7.97 -12.22
N HIS A 76 13.04 6.75 -12.62
CA HIS A 76 14.14 6.02 -11.98
C HIS A 76 15.49 6.63 -12.33
N ALA A 77 15.69 7.01 -13.60
CA ALA A 77 16.87 7.76 -14.01
C ALA A 77 16.97 9.10 -13.25
N ALA A 78 15.86 9.83 -13.11
CA ALA A 78 15.83 11.08 -12.35
C ALA A 78 16.13 10.89 -10.85
N LEU A 79 15.57 9.86 -10.21
CA LEU A 79 15.87 9.53 -8.81
C LEU A 79 17.36 9.17 -8.61
N ALA A 80 17.98 8.48 -9.56
CA ALA A 80 19.38 8.10 -9.49
C ALA A 80 20.35 9.30 -9.64
N GLU A 81 19.90 10.41 -10.21
CA GLU A 81 20.68 11.66 -10.35
C GLU A 81 20.61 12.58 -9.12
N LEU A 82 19.72 12.30 -8.16
CA LEU A 82 19.64 13.07 -6.92
C LEU A 82 20.93 12.97 -6.10
N THR A 83 21.16 13.93 -5.21
CA THR A 83 22.28 13.89 -4.25
C THR A 83 21.75 13.78 -2.82
N PRO A 84 21.94 12.64 -2.12
CA PRO A 84 22.56 11.41 -2.64
C PRO A 84 21.59 10.62 -3.55
N PRO A 85 22.12 9.73 -4.42
CA PRO A 85 21.32 8.96 -5.39
C PRO A 85 20.23 8.10 -4.77
N ARG A 86 19.06 8.02 -5.42
CA ARG A 86 17.87 7.34 -4.90
C ARG A 86 17.29 6.29 -5.84
N LYS A 87 16.46 5.41 -5.28
CA LYS A 87 15.59 4.47 -6.02
C LYS A 87 14.24 4.26 -5.34
N HIS A 88 13.24 3.91 -6.13
CA HIS A 88 11.89 3.66 -5.63
C HIS A 88 11.74 2.20 -5.15
N TYR A 89 11.15 2.00 -3.97
CA TYR A 89 11.07 0.69 -3.32
C TYR A 89 10.32 -0.37 -4.13
N GLN A 90 9.20 -0.02 -4.79
CA GLN A 90 8.44 -0.98 -5.61
C GLN A 90 9.28 -1.62 -6.70
N TRP A 91 10.12 -0.83 -7.38
CA TRP A 91 11.02 -1.35 -8.42
C TRP A 91 12.19 -2.13 -7.83
N TYR A 92 12.68 -1.73 -6.65
CA TYR A 92 13.63 -2.56 -5.91
C TYR A 92 13.03 -3.92 -5.53
N TYR A 93 11.82 -3.96 -4.99
CA TYR A 93 11.10 -5.19 -4.64
C TYR A 93 10.81 -6.10 -5.83
N SER A 94 10.71 -5.52 -7.04
CA SER A 94 10.59 -6.29 -8.27
C SER A 94 11.89 -6.97 -8.72
N THR A 95 13.05 -6.64 -8.15
CA THR A 95 14.33 -7.26 -8.49
C THR A 95 14.47 -8.68 -7.91
N PRO A 96 15.37 -9.52 -8.46
CA PRO A 96 15.71 -10.80 -7.84
C PRO A 96 16.42 -10.67 -6.48
N ASP A 97 17.08 -9.54 -6.23
CA ASP A 97 17.92 -9.33 -5.03
C ASP A 97 17.12 -8.95 -3.77
N ALA A 98 15.88 -8.47 -3.93
CA ALA A 98 15.06 -8.03 -2.81
C ALA A 98 14.74 -9.16 -1.82
N ASN A 99 14.40 -10.37 -2.32
CA ASN A 99 14.11 -11.50 -1.46
C ASN A 99 15.31 -11.91 -0.59
N PRO A 100 16.50 -12.24 -1.14
CA PRO A 100 17.64 -12.60 -0.32
C PRO A 100 18.10 -11.45 0.58
N ASN A 101 17.97 -10.18 0.19
CA ASN A 101 18.30 -9.04 1.06
C ASN A 101 17.45 -9.00 2.34
N MET A 102 16.13 -9.16 2.22
CA MET A 102 15.21 -9.13 3.37
C MET A 102 15.22 -10.45 4.15
N TRP A 103 15.32 -11.59 3.47
CA TRP A 103 15.25 -12.91 4.09
C TRP A 103 16.53 -13.32 4.79
N ARG A 104 17.69 -12.87 4.28
CA ARG A 104 19.02 -13.16 4.83
C ARG A 104 19.66 -11.89 5.39
N SER A 105 18.85 -11.02 5.98
CA SER A 105 19.35 -9.83 6.67
C SER A 105 20.36 -10.25 7.74
N PRO A 106 21.45 -9.47 7.96
CA PRO A 106 22.50 -9.84 8.91
C PRO A 106 21.99 -10.12 10.33
N ASP A 107 21.02 -9.33 10.80
CA ASP A 107 20.43 -9.44 12.13
C ASP A 107 19.23 -10.41 12.19
N GLY A 108 18.94 -11.11 11.08
CA GLY A 108 17.83 -12.04 10.94
C GLY A 108 16.49 -11.37 10.61
N VAL A 109 15.52 -12.20 10.23
CA VAL A 109 14.19 -11.77 9.76
C VAL A 109 13.41 -11.07 10.87
N HIS A 110 13.53 -11.54 12.12
CA HIS A 110 12.86 -10.92 13.26
C HIS A 110 13.28 -9.45 13.46
N ALA A 111 14.59 -9.18 13.48
CA ALA A 111 15.10 -7.82 13.62
C ALA A 111 14.74 -6.95 12.41
N PHE A 112 14.85 -7.51 11.20
CA PHE A 112 14.42 -6.83 9.98
C PHE A 112 12.95 -6.39 10.08
N LEU A 113 12.04 -7.30 10.45
CA LEU A 113 10.62 -6.99 10.57
C LEU A 113 10.36 -5.98 11.70
N ARG A 114 11.03 -6.09 12.85
CA ARG A 114 10.88 -5.10 13.95
C ARG A 114 11.14 -3.68 13.45
N ALA A 115 12.27 -3.48 12.77
CA ALA A 115 12.64 -2.18 12.21
C ALA A 115 11.71 -1.76 11.06
N TYR A 116 11.32 -2.70 10.18
CA TYR A 116 10.42 -2.44 9.06
C TYR A 116 9.02 -1.98 9.51
N TYR A 117 8.45 -2.65 10.52
CA TYR A 117 7.16 -2.28 11.09
C TYR A 117 7.24 -0.92 11.79
N HIS A 118 8.25 -0.72 12.63
CA HIS A 118 8.46 0.54 13.34
C HIS A 118 8.60 1.74 12.39
N HIS A 119 9.49 1.66 11.39
CA HIS A 119 9.74 2.73 10.42
C HIS A 119 8.49 3.18 9.66
N LYS A 120 7.43 2.36 9.60
CA LYS A 120 6.15 2.66 8.93
C LYS A 120 4.99 2.96 9.89
N SER A 121 5.20 2.84 11.20
CA SER A 121 4.17 3.04 12.23
C SER A 121 4.11 4.50 12.71
N ALA A 122 3.09 4.85 13.50
CA ALA A 122 3.02 6.14 14.18
C ALA A 122 4.10 6.31 15.26
N ASP A 123 4.65 5.21 15.77
CA ASP A 123 5.74 5.25 16.77
C ASP A 123 7.04 5.84 16.19
N TRP A 124 7.23 5.82 14.86
CA TRP A 124 8.37 6.48 14.23
C TRP A 124 8.09 7.96 14.06
N GLU A 125 8.76 8.79 14.85
CA GLU A 125 8.49 10.23 14.99
C GLU A 125 8.47 11.03 13.66
N LEU A 126 9.24 10.55 12.66
CA LEU A 126 9.37 11.19 11.35
C LEU A 126 8.24 10.83 10.38
N ASN A 127 7.26 10.03 10.79
CA ASN A 127 6.11 9.63 9.98
C ASN A 127 5.06 10.75 9.92
N GLN A 128 5.40 11.85 9.23
CA GLN A 128 4.59 13.07 9.12
C GLN A 128 4.11 13.26 7.66
N PRO A 129 3.02 12.60 7.25
CA PRO A 129 2.64 12.53 5.84
C PRO A 129 1.92 13.81 5.37
N PHE A 130 2.19 14.19 4.13
CA PHE A 130 1.55 15.32 3.46
C PHE A 130 1.41 15.06 1.95
N GLU A 131 0.52 15.81 1.30
CA GLU A 131 0.35 15.68 -0.14
C GLU A 131 1.56 16.22 -0.91
N LEU A 132 2.16 15.35 -1.72
CA LEU A 132 3.25 15.72 -2.62
C LEU A 132 2.72 16.55 -3.79
N ASN A 133 3.50 17.52 -4.28
CA ASN A 133 3.05 18.40 -5.36
C ASN A 133 2.89 17.67 -6.70
N ALA A 134 3.81 16.75 -7.01
CA ALA A 134 3.86 16.08 -8.30
C ALA A 134 4.69 14.79 -8.27
N TRP A 135 4.54 13.97 -9.31
CA TRP A 135 5.37 12.80 -9.54
C TRP A 135 6.72 13.20 -10.19
N ARG A 136 7.56 13.90 -9.44
CA ARG A 136 8.93 14.30 -9.82
C ARG A 136 9.92 13.78 -8.79
N ALA A 137 11.18 13.57 -9.21
CA ALA A 137 12.19 12.97 -8.34
C ALA A 137 12.40 13.77 -7.04
N GLU A 138 12.42 15.09 -7.12
CA GLU A 138 12.60 16.00 -5.99
C GLU A 138 11.42 15.94 -5.01
N ASP A 139 10.19 15.84 -5.54
CA ASP A 139 9.00 15.71 -4.71
C ASP A 139 8.95 14.33 -4.04
N LEU A 140 9.19 13.26 -4.80
CA LEU A 140 9.24 11.91 -4.26
C LEU A 140 10.33 11.76 -3.19
N ALA A 141 11.47 12.43 -3.34
CA ALA A 141 12.57 12.35 -2.38
C ALA A 141 12.23 12.89 -0.98
N GLN A 142 11.09 13.58 -0.81
CA GLN A 142 10.54 13.99 0.48
C GLN A 142 9.88 12.82 1.24
N LEU A 143 9.51 11.74 0.54
CA LEU A 143 9.01 10.53 1.18
C LEU A 143 10.11 9.87 2.04
N PRO A 144 9.72 9.16 3.10
CA PRO A 144 10.64 8.35 3.89
C PRO A 144 11.48 7.38 3.06
N ARG A 145 12.62 6.95 3.62
CA ARG A 145 13.57 6.09 2.91
C ARG A 145 13.04 4.70 2.59
N TYR A 146 12.04 4.22 3.32
CA TYR A 146 11.36 2.97 2.96
C TYR A 146 10.51 3.08 1.68
N TYR A 147 10.20 4.29 1.20
CA TYR A 147 9.60 4.54 -0.12
C TYR A 147 10.66 4.90 -1.16
N ILE A 148 11.51 5.91 -0.86
CA ILE A 148 12.58 6.40 -1.75
C ILE A 148 13.93 6.15 -1.11
N MET A 149 14.44 4.96 -1.37
CA MET A 149 15.64 4.36 -0.77
C MET A 149 16.92 5.02 -1.29
N ASP A 150 18.01 4.93 -0.52
CA ASP A 150 19.36 5.14 -1.06
C ASP A 150 19.61 4.15 -2.22
N LEU A 151 20.17 4.62 -3.33
CA LEU A 151 20.39 3.77 -4.52
C LEU A 151 21.26 2.54 -4.22
N ASN A 152 22.25 2.69 -3.34
CA ASN A 152 23.22 1.66 -2.98
C ASN A 152 22.79 0.73 -1.82
N LYS A 153 21.60 0.91 -1.23
CA LYS A 153 21.11 0.07 -0.12
C LYS A 153 19.99 -0.87 -0.54
N GLY A 154 19.90 -2.04 0.10
CA GLY A 154 18.69 -2.85 0.07
C GLY A 154 17.69 -2.40 1.13
N MET A 155 16.56 -3.10 1.24
CA MET A 155 15.53 -2.75 2.21
C MET A 155 15.98 -3.05 3.64
N ALA A 156 16.71 -4.14 3.85
CA ALA A 156 17.25 -4.48 5.17
C ALA A 156 18.16 -3.37 5.71
N GLU A 157 19.09 -2.88 4.90
CA GLU A 157 19.98 -1.78 5.26
C GLU A 157 19.26 -0.43 5.36
N THR A 158 18.13 -0.27 4.66
CA THR A 158 17.33 0.95 4.70
C THR A 158 16.58 1.09 6.02
N VAL A 159 16.04 -0.01 6.56
CA VAL A 159 15.24 0.03 7.78
C VAL A 159 16.03 -0.24 9.05
N ALA A 160 17.18 -0.94 8.98
CA ALA A 160 17.97 -1.29 10.16
C ALA A 160 18.31 -0.10 11.10
N PRO A 161 18.66 1.11 10.61
CA PRO A 161 18.90 2.26 11.47
C PRO A 161 17.68 2.72 12.26
N GLU A 162 16.49 2.37 11.79
CA GLU A 162 15.20 2.75 12.37
C GLU A 162 14.68 1.67 13.35
N MET A 163 15.57 0.81 13.85
CA MET A 163 15.25 -0.11 14.93
C MET A 163 14.84 0.67 16.19
N PRO A 164 13.66 0.40 16.79
CA PRO A 164 13.25 1.04 18.03
C PRO A 164 14.19 0.65 19.19
N SER A 165 14.30 1.54 20.18
CA SER A 165 15.06 1.25 21.41
C SER A 165 14.47 0.05 22.16
N ALA A 166 15.30 -0.64 22.96
CA ALA A 166 14.84 -1.76 23.79
C ALA A 166 13.64 -1.38 24.69
N ARG A 167 13.68 -0.19 25.29
CA ARG A 167 12.56 0.35 26.09
C ARG A 167 11.29 0.51 25.26
N HIS A 168 11.41 0.99 24.02
CA HIS A 168 10.26 1.13 23.13
C HIS A 168 9.66 -0.24 22.79
N ILE A 169 10.51 -1.21 22.46
CA ILE A 169 10.10 -2.59 22.18
C ILE A 169 9.34 -3.18 23.38
N GLU A 170 9.87 -3.04 24.59
CA GLU A 170 9.24 -3.52 25.83
C GLU A 170 7.87 -2.87 26.10
N SER A 171 7.70 -1.61 25.71
CA SER A 171 6.45 -0.87 25.91
C SER A 171 5.44 -0.99 24.77
N CYS A 172 5.84 -1.53 23.62
CA CYS A 172 5.00 -1.62 22.42
C CYS A 172 3.84 -2.61 22.64
N ARG A 173 2.61 -2.11 22.52
CA ARG A 173 1.39 -2.92 22.77
C ARG A 173 0.74 -3.48 21.52
N TRP A 174 0.97 -2.86 20.37
CA TRP A 174 0.32 -3.22 19.11
C TRP A 174 1.13 -4.22 18.27
N LEU A 175 2.43 -4.36 18.56
CA LEU A 175 3.32 -5.36 17.95
C LEU A 175 4.24 -5.93 19.03
N THR A 176 3.68 -6.75 19.90
CA THR A 176 4.43 -7.43 20.96
C THR A 176 5.47 -8.39 20.39
N GLU A 177 6.42 -8.83 21.22
CA GLU A 177 7.41 -9.84 20.83
C GLU A 177 6.77 -11.16 20.37
N ASN A 178 5.64 -11.57 20.97
CA ASN A 178 4.93 -12.78 20.59
C ASN A 178 4.30 -12.67 19.20
N GLU A 179 3.70 -11.52 18.88
CA GLU A 179 3.11 -11.25 17.57
C GLU A 179 4.19 -11.19 16.48
N LEU A 180 5.27 -10.44 16.73
CA LEU A 180 6.37 -10.37 15.77
C LEU A 180 7.07 -11.73 15.57
N SER A 181 7.21 -12.52 16.64
CA SER A 181 7.71 -13.89 16.57
C SER A 181 6.86 -14.79 15.67
N HIS A 182 5.54 -14.57 15.62
CA HIS A 182 4.67 -15.31 14.70
C HIS A 182 4.98 -14.97 13.23
N TYR A 183 5.04 -13.68 12.89
CA TYR A 183 5.35 -13.23 11.52
C TYR A 183 6.74 -13.65 11.07
N SER A 184 7.75 -13.43 11.90
CA SER A 184 9.14 -13.74 11.58
C SER A 184 9.36 -15.22 11.29
N ARG A 185 8.82 -16.15 12.11
CA ARG A 185 8.94 -17.60 11.85
C ARG A 185 8.34 -18.02 10.51
N ILE A 186 7.23 -17.40 10.11
CA ILE A 186 6.61 -17.67 8.81
C ILE A 186 7.56 -17.21 7.68
N TYR A 187 8.03 -15.97 7.74
CA TYR A 187 8.92 -15.43 6.71
C TYR A 187 10.31 -16.06 6.71
N GLU A 188 10.80 -16.57 7.84
CA GLU A 188 12.00 -17.39 7.91
C GLU A 188 11.83 -18.69 7.12
N ALA A 189 10.66 -19.34 7.21
CA ALA A 189 10.37 -20.57 6.51
C ALA A 189 10.06 -20.36 5.01
N THR A 190 9.33 -19.30 4.67
CA THR A 190 8.81 -19.11 3.30
C THR A 190 9.63 -18.13 2.45
N GLY A 191 10.45 -17.30 3.08
CA GLY A 191 10.99 -16.09 2.46
C GLY A 191 9.89 -15.08 2.09
N PHE A 192 10.29 -13.98 1.44
CA PHE A 192 9.40 -12.90 1.01
C PHE A 192 8.96 -13.03 -0.45
N GLN A 193 9.48 -14.02 -1.18
CA GLN A 193 9.34 -14.08 -2.63
C GLN A 193 7.88 -14.08 -3.09
N GLY A 194 6.98 -14.79 -2.41
CA GLY A 194 5.55 -14.78 -2.74
C GLY A 194 4.92 -13.39 -2.67
N GLY A 195 5.18 -12.64 -1.58
CA GLY A 195 4.73 -11.26 -1.43
C GLY A 195 5.36 -10.33 -2.46
N LEU A 196 6.66 -10.50 -2.74
CA LEU A 196 7.38 -9.66 -3.71
C LEU A 196 6.86 -9.81 -5.15
N GLN A 197 6.20 -10.92 -5.50
CA GLN A 197 5.59 -11.08 -6.83
C GLN A 197 4.51 -10.04 -7.12
N TRP A 198 3.81 -9.55 -6.10
CA TRP A 198 2.79 -8.51 -6.29
C TRP A 198 3.38 -7.24 -6.90
N TYR A 199 4.57 -6.82 -6.45
CA TYR A 199 5.27 -5.68 -7.03
C TYR A 199 5.69 -5.92 -8.48
N ARG A 200 6.13 -7.15 -8.82
CA ARG A 200 6.48 -7.49 -10.22
C ARG A 200 5.29 -7.36 -11.15
N CYS A 201 4.12 -7.83 -10.74
CA CYS A 201 2.89 -7.69 -11.53
C CYS A 201 2.54 -6.21 -11.76
N VAL A 202 2.72 -5.36 -10.75
CA VAL A 202 2.44 -3.92 -10.84
C VAL A 202 3.47 -3.22 -11.73
N THR A 203 4.77 -3.39 -11.48
CA THR A 203 5.82 -2.65 -12.21
C THR A 203 5.98 -3.10 -13.66
N ARG A 204 5.63 -4.36 -13.99
CA ARG A 204 5.62 -4.86 -15.38
C ARG A 204 4.34 -4.46 -16.12
N GLY A 205 3.28 -4.13 -15.39
CA GLY A 205 1.97 -3.81 -15.96
C GLY A 205 1.17 -5.04 -16.41
N ASP A 206 1.55 -6.24 -15.98
CA ASP A 206 0.92 -7.50 -16.42
C ASP A 206 -0.57 -7.51 -16.10
N ASN A 207 -0.96 -7.09 -14.89
CA ASN A 207 -2.36 -7.00 -14.46
C ASN A 207 -3.13 -5.87 -15.17
N ALA A 208 -2.42 -4.84 -15.65
CA ALA A 208 -3.07 -3.65 -16.20
C ALA A 208 -3.80 -3.95 -17.50
N ARG A 209 -3.28 -4.87 -18.32
CA ARG A 209 -3.91 -5.29 -19.57
C ARG A 209 -5.32 -5.83 -19.33
N ASP A 210 -5.47 -6.74 -18.38
CA ASP A 210 -6.74 -7.41 -18.13
C ASP A 210 -7.73 -6.49 -17.41
N LEU A 211 -7.24 -5.60 -16.54
CA LEU A 211 -8.09 -4.65 -15.82
C LEU A 211 -8.58 -3.48 -16.69
N ARG A 212 -7.91 -3.14 -17.80
CA ARG A 212 -8.31 -2.05 -18.71
C ARG A 212 -9.73 -2.18 -19.27
N VAL A 213 -10.27 -3.39 -19.36
CA VAL A 213 -11.66 -3.59 -19.82
C VAL A 213 -12.69 -2.93 -18.88
N PHE A 214 -12.29 -2.62 -17.64
CA PHE A 214 -13.08 -1.91 -16.64
C PHE A 214 -12.70 -0.42 -16.55
N SER A 215 -11.92 0.11 -17.50
CA SER A 215 -11.56 1.53 -17.55
C SER A 215 -12.80 2.41 -17.50
N ARG A 216 -12.73 3.51 -16.73
CA ARG A 216 -13.83 4.46 -16.44
C ARG A 216 -15.01 3.87 -15.66
N GLN A 217 -14.99 2.60 -15.27
CA GLN A 217 -15.96 2.10 -14.31
C GLN A 217 -15.68 2.68 -12.92
N THR A 218 -16.74 2.85 -12.15
CA THR A 218 -16.74 3.39 -10.80
C THR A 218 -17.21 2.33 -9.80
N ILE A 219 -16.76 2.44 -8.56
CA ILE A 219 -17.32 1.70 -7.44
C ILE A 219 -18.63 2.38 -7.05
N ASN A 220 -19.75 1.69 -7.33
CA ASN A 220 -21.12 2.21 -7.11
C ASN A 220 -21.82 1.58 -5.91
N VAL A 221 -21.17 0.63 -5.24
CA VAL A 221 -21.62 0.12 -3.95
C VAL A 221 -21.13 1.05 -2.84
N PRO A 222 -21.77 1.08 -1.66
CA PRO A 222 -21.26 1.85 -0.54
C PRO A 222 -19.79 1.53 -0.26
N SER A 223 -18.98 2.57 -0.10
CA SER A 223 -17.55 2.45 0.14
C SER A 223 -17.10 3.28 1.33
N CYS A 224 -16.01 2.86 1.98
CA CYS A 224 -15.35 3.59 3.06
C CYS A 224 -13.83 3.49 2.90
N PHE A 225 -13.12 4.53 3.35
CA PHE A 225 -11.67 4.52 3.44
C PHE A 225 -11.21 4.73 4.89
N ILE A 226 -10.26 3.92 5.35
CA ILE A 226 -9.68 4.03 6.70
C ILE A 226 -8.15 3.97 6.59
N SER A 227 -7.44 4.93 7.17
CA SER A 227 -5.98 4.92 7.20
C SER A 227 -5.47 5.48 8.52
N GLY A 228 -4.22 5.21 8.86
CA GLY A 228 -3.56 5.96 9.92
C GLY A 228 -3.29 7.40 9.49
N ARG A 229 -3.39 8.35 10.42
CA ARG A 229 -3.05 9.75 10.21
C ARG A 229 -1.57 9.93 9.88
N GLN A 230 -0.71 9.07 10.41
CA GLN A 230 0.73 9.05 10.15
C GLN A 230 1.09 8.14 8.96
N ASP A 231 0.11 7.59 8.22
CA ASP A 231 0.39 6.72 7.08
C ASP A 231 0.67 7.51 5.78
N TRP A 232 1.90 7.46 5.31
CA TRP A 232 2.27 7.93 3.97
C TRP A 232 1.58 7.18 2.83
N GLY A 233 0.98 6.00 3.07
CA GLY A 233 0.20 5.24 2.10
C GLY A 233 -0.87 6.06 1.37
N VAL A 234 -1.45 7.04 2.07
CA VAL A 234 -2.46 7.98 1.53
C VAL A 234 -1.86 8.92 0.49
N PHE A 235 -0.62 9.39 0.71
CA PHE A 235 0.01 10.48 -0.06
C PHE A 235 1.28 10.08 -0.82
N GLN A 236 1.71 8.82 -0.78
CA GLN A 236 2.88 8.32 -1.53
C GLN A 236 2.72 8.50 -3.05
N LYS A 237 1.48 8.69 -3.53
CA LYS A 237 1.14 9.00 -4.91
C LYS A 237 0.28 10.27 -4.93
N PRO A 238 0.79 11.39 -5.48
CA PRO A 238 0.05 12.65 -5.58
C PRO A 238 -1.32 12.47 -6.24
N GLY A 239 -2.37 13.02 -5.62
CA GLY A 239 -3.72 13.02 -6.16
C GLY A 239 -4.51 11.69 -6.10
N ASP A 240 -3.89 10.55 -5.75
CA ASP A 240 -4.60 9.26 -5.71
C ASP A 240 -5.74 9.27 -4.68
N PHE A 241 -5.53 9.89 -3.52
CA PHE A 241 -6.56 10.00 -2.47
C PHE A 241 -7.75 10.86 -2.91
N ALA A 242 -7.49 12.01 -3.54
CA ALA A 242 -8.54 12.88 -4.07
C ALA A 242 -9.30 12.20 -5.22
N LYS A 243 -8.60 11.55 -6.14
CA LYS A 243 -9.21 10.79 -7.25
C LYS A 243 -10.10 9.66 -6.78
N MET A 244 -9.71 8.94 -5.72
CA MET A 244 -10.58 7.92 -5.13
C MET A 244 -11.89 8.53 -4.61
N GLN A 245 -11.80 9.68 -3.93
CA GLN A 245 -12.94 10.38 -3.33
C GLN A 245 -13.89 11.00 -4.35
N HIS A 246 -13.36 11.59 -5.42
CA HIS A 246 -14.14 12.37 -6.37
C HIS A 246 -14.58 11.58 -7.61
N ASP A 247 -13.72 10.67 -8.09
CA ASP A 247 -13.91 10.06 -9.42
C ASP A 247 -14.16 8.55 -9.35
N THR A 248 -13.65 7.87 -8.32
CA THR A 248 -13.66 6.39 -8.28
C THR A 248 -14.86 5.84 -7.51
N CYS A 249 -15.17 6.43 -6.36
CA CYS A 249 -16.22 5.94 -5.46
C CYS A 249 -17.43 6.87 -5.51
N THR A 250 -18.54 6.43 -6.10
CA THR A 250 -19.74 7.28 -6.25
C THR A 250 -20.65 7.27 -5.03
N ASP A 251 -20.49 6.29 -4.14
CA ASP A 251 -21.17 6.18 -2.84
C ASP A 251 -20.17 6.07 -1.68
N LEU A 252 -19.27 7.06 -1.56
CA LEU A 252 -18.28 7.12 -0.50
C LEU A 252 -18.89 7.65 0.80
N ARG A 253 -19.02 6.76 1.79
CA ARG A 253 -19.68 7.01 3.08
C ARG A 253 -18.76 7.57 4.15
N GLY A 254 -17.44 7.54 3.95
CA GLY A 254 -16.48 8.07 4.92
C GLY A 254 -15.03 7.90 4.51
N CYS A 255 -14.20 8.85 4.93
CA CYS A 255 -12.75 8.77 4.93
C CYS A 255 -12.26 9.07 6.36
N HIS A 256 -11.67 8.08 7.01
CA HIS A 256 -11.24 8.17 8.40
C HIS A 256 -9.73 8.06 8.49
N LEU A 257 -9.08 9.15 8.92
CA LEU A 257 -7.66 9.17 9.26
C LEU A 257 -7.52 9.04 10.78
N VAL A 258 -7.20 7.83 11.23
CA VAL A 258 -7.14 7.45 12.64
C VAL A 258 -5.90 8.07 13.29
N GLU A 259 -6.09 8.82 14.38
CA GLU A 259 -4.99 9.43 15.13
C GLU A 259 -4.10 8.35 15.76
N GLU A 260 -2.81 8.69 15.97
CA GLU A 260 -1.81 7.79 16.58
C GLU A 260 -1.71 6.42 15.87
N ALA A 261 -1.85 6.42 14.54
CA ALA A 261 -1.68 5.26 13.69
C ALA A 261 -0.91 5.60 12.42
N GLY A 262 0.06 4.77 12.10
CA GLY A 262 0.77 4.76 10.82
C GLY A 262 0.17 3.73 9.87
N HIS A 263 1.05 3.05 9.14
CA HIS A 263 0.68 2.13 8.07
C HIS A 263 -0.08 0.89 8.56
N TRP A 264 0.08 0.48 9.82
CA TRP A 264 -0.52 -0.75 10.34
C TRP A 264 -1.78 -0.43 11.16
N VAL A 265 -2.64 0.46 10.64
CA VAL A 265 -3.76 1.08 11.37
C VAL A 265 -4.64 0.09 12.15
N GLN A 266 -4.92 -1.10 11.59
CA GLN A 266 -5.72 -2.14 12.26
C GLN A 266 -5.00 -2.86 13.40
N GLN A 267 -3.67 -2.78 13.45
CA GLN A 267 -2.85 -3.29 14.55
C GLN A 267 -2.56 -2.19 15.56
N GLU A 268 -2.20 -1.00 15.10
CA GLU A 268 -1.84 0.17 15.92
C GLU A 268 -3.04 0.70 16.71
N GLN A 269 -4.20 0.82 16.07
CA GLN A 269 -5.43 1.36 16.67
C GLN A 269 -6.65 0.45 16.37
N PRO A 270 -6.65 -0.79 16.88
CA PRO A 270 -7.62 -1.81 16.51
C PRO A 270 -9.05 -1.41 16.89
N ASP A 271 -9.24 -0.79 18.06
CA ASP A 271 -10.56 -0.39 18.56
C ASP A 271 -11.18 0.73 17.70
N ALA A 272 -10.38 1.71 17.28
CA ALA A 272 -10.82 2.79 16.41
C ALA A 272 -11.21 2.27 15.02
N VAL A 273 -10.39 1.36 14.45
CA VAL A 273 -10.72 0.71 13.18
C VAL A 273 -12.00 -0.12 13.30
N ALA A 274 -12.15 -0.92 14.36
CA ALA A 274 -13.35 -1.72 14.59
C ALA A 274 -14.60 -0.85 14.70
N ALA A 275 -14.53 0.29 15.41
CA ALA A 275 -15.62 1.23 15.52
C ALA A 275 -16.06 1.78 14.15
N HIS A 276 -15.11 2.24 13.32
CA HIS A 276 -15.41 2.73 11.97
C HIS A 276 -15.98 1.64 11.05
N LEU A 277 -15.46 0.40 11.14
CA LEU A 277 -16.00 -0.72 10.38
C LEU A 277 -17.45 -1.03 10.77
N ILE A 278 -17.74 -1.09 12.08
CA ILE A 278 -19.10 -1.35 12.58
C ILE A 278 -20.06 -0.24 12.17
N GLU A 279 -19.66 1.02 12.32
CA GLU A 279 -20.45 2.19 11.89
C GLU A 279 -20.78 2.12 10.39
N PHE A 280 -19.79 1.84 9.56
CA PHE A 280 -19.98 1.67 8.12
C PHE A 280 -20.90 0.50 7.78
N LEU A 281 -20.74 -0.65 8.43
CA LEU A 281 -21.58 -1.82 8.19
C LEU A 281 -23.04 -1.59 8.58
N ASN A 282 -23.28 -0.79 9.63
CA ASN A 282 -24.61 -0.39 10.05
C ASN A 282 -25.25 0.65 9.12
N SER A 283 -24.46 1.58 8.56
CA SER A 283 -24.98 2.62 7.65
C SER A 283 -25.33 2.12 6.25
N THR A 284 -24.90 0.89 5.93
CA THR A 284 -25.11 0.27 4.63
C THR A 284 -26.24 -0.76 4.66
N ALA A 285 -26.88 -0.96 5.82
CA ALA A 285 -27.83 -2.04 6.13
C ALA A 285 -29.22 -1.77 5.57
#